data_AF-E2CNS5-F1
#
_entry.id   AF-E2CNS5-F1
#
_cell.length_a   1.000
_cell.length_b   1.000
_cell.length_c   1.000
_cell.angle_alpha   90.00
_cell.angle_beta   90.00
_cell.angle_gamma   90.00
#
_symmetry.space_group_name_H-M   'P 1'
#
loop_
_entity.id
_entity.type
_entity.pdbx_description
1 polymer ?
#
loop_
_entity_poly.entity_id
_entity_poly.type
_entity_poly.pdbx_seq_one_letter_code
_entity_poly.pdbx_strand_id
1 'polypeptide(L)' 'MHPILKLLGIGQPTGKPEKPTLILTCIKTGTWWRVSRPSEAMHTARDNGLVDFEFGAET' A
#
# COMPACT_ATOMS: atom_id res chain seq x y z
N MET A 1 -8.23 51.24 -11.14
CA MET A 1 -9.20 50.12 -11.18
C MET A 1 -8.49 48.85 -10.73
N HIS A 2 -8.81 48.33 -9.54
CA HIS A 2 -8.46 46.99 -9.06
C HIS A 2 -9.31 45.93 -9.80
N PRO A 3 -9.08 44.60 -9.69
CA PRO A 3 -8.12 43.83 -8.87
C PRO A 3 -7.36 42.78 -9.73
N ILE A 4 -6.48 41.91 -9.23
CA ILE A 4 -6.84 40.56 -8.77
C ILE A 4 -5.66 40.01 -7.99
N LEU A 5 -5.91 39.86 -6.70
CA LEU A 5 -5.22 38.96 -5.79
C LEU A 5 -5.34 37.54 -6.38
N LYS A 6 -4.32 37.02 -7.05
CA LYS A 6 -4.22 35.57 -7.32
C LYS A 6 -3.73 34.91 -6.03
N LEU A 7 -4.66 34.67 -5.11
CA LEU A 7 -4.53 33.59 -4.14
C LEU A 7 -4.46 32.29 -4.95
N LEU A 8 -3.25 31.89 -5.34
CA LEU A 8 -2.99 30.50 -5.66
C LEU A 8 -3.19 29.75 -4.35
N GLY A 9 -4.39 29.22 -4.19
CA GLY A 9 -4.64 28.13 -3.26
C GLY A 9 -3.66 27.03 -3.63
N ILE A 10 -2.51 27.03 -2.96
CA ILE A 10 -1.76 25.81 -2.72
C ILE A 10 -2.73 24.96 -1.90
N GLY A 11 -3.59 24.23 -2.60
CA GLY A 11 -4.17 23.01 -2.09
C GLY A 11 -2.98 22.20 -1.66
N GLN A 12 -2.73 22.26 -0.35
CA GLN A 12 -1.79 21.38 0.32
C GLN A 12 -2.11 20.00 -0.23
N PRO A 13 -1.17 19.29 -0.90
CA PRO A 13 -1.45 17.94 -1.32
C PRO A 13 -1.78 17.23 -0.03
N THR A 14 -3.07 16.90 0.17
CA THR A 14 -3.49 15.97 1.19
C THR A 14 -3.07 14.60 0.70
N GLY A 15 -1.76 14.42 0.53
CA GLY A 15 -1.10 13.14 0.58
C GLY A 15 -1.34 12.68 2.01
N LYS A 16 -2.50 12.05 2.23
CA LYS A 16 -2.61 11.07 3.31
C LYS A 16 -1.34 10.22 3.16
N PRO A 17 -0.57 9.99 4.23
CA PRO A 17 0.56 9.08 4.13
C PRO A 17 0.02 7.80 3.50
N GLU A 18 0.45 7.50 2.27
CA GLU A 18 0.16 6.23 1.64
C GLU A 18 0.73 5.22 2.62
N LYS A 19 -0.18 4.55 3.34
CA LYS A 19 0.23 3.56 4.32
C LYS A 19 1.11 2.58 3.55
N PRO A 20 2.28 2.19 4.09
CA PRO A 20 3.17 1.27 3.40
C PRO A 20 2.36 0.04 2.99
N THR A 21 2.25 -0.18 1.69
CA THR A 21 1.54 -1.33 1.14
C THR A 21 2.40 -2.56 1.43
N LEU A 22 1.86 -3.55 2.13
CA LEU A 22 2.57 -4.79 2.37
C LEU A 22 2.24 -5.77 1.23
N ILE A 23 3.23 -6.57 0.85
CA ILE A 23 3.08 -7.64 -0.13
C ILE A 23 3.41 -8.96 0.54
N LEU A 24 2.51 -9.92 0.35
CA LEU A 24 2.73 -11.34 0.59
C LEU A 24 3.08 -11.99 -0.75
N THR A 25 4.21 -12.67 -0.83
CA THR A 25 4.64 -13.36 -2.05
C THR A 25 4.84 -14.84 -1.75
N CYS A 26 4.20 -15.71 -2.53
CA CYS A 26 4.50 -17.15 -2.50
C CYS A 26 5.81 -17.40 -3.25
N ILE A 27 6.83 -17.89 -2.56
CA ILE A 27 8.16 -18.10 -3.13
C ILE A 27 8.12 -19.14 -4.25
N LYS A 28 7.31 -20.20 -4.06
CA LYS A 28 7.23 -21.33 -4.99
C LYS A 28 6.60 -20.99 -6.33
N THR A 29 5.64 -20.05 -6.35
CA THR A 29 4.85 -19.72 -7.55
C THR A 29 5.12 -18.31 -8.08
N GLY A 30 5.71 -17.43 -7.28
CA GLY A 30 5.83 -16.01 -7.58
C GLY A 30 4.51 -15.24 -7.47
N THR A 31 3.40 -15.89 -7.10
CA THR A 31 2.11 -15.22 -6.91
C THR A 31 2.18 -14.30 -5.71
N TRP A 32 1.59 -13.11 -5.81
CA TRP A 32 1.62 -12.12 -4.74
C TRP A 32 0.25 -11.51 -4.47
N TRP A 33 0.09 -11.03 -3.23
CA TRP A 33 -1.11 -10.37 -2.73
C TRP A 33 -0.73 -9.10 -1.99
N ARG A 34 -1.46 -8.01 -2.26
CA ARG A 34 -1.40 -6.80 -1.42
C ARG A 34 -2.19 -7.04 -0.15
N VAL A 35 -1.59 -6.67 0.97
CA VAL A 35 -2.19 -6.75 2.29
C VAL A 35 -1.93 -5.45 3.04
N SER A 36 -2.82 -5.12 3.96
CA SER A 36 -2.74 -3.86 4.71
C SER A 36 -1.98 -4.02 6.03
N ARG A 37 -1.81 -5.26 6.51
CA ARG A 37 -1.19 -5.58 7.79
C ARG A 37 -0.65 -7.03 7.82
N PRO A 38 0.33 -7.33 8.69
CA PRO A 38 0.89 -8.68 8.79
C PRO A 38 -0.14 -9.76 9.12
N SER A 39 -1.11 -9.48 9.99
CA SER A 39 -2.14 -10.46 10.35
C SER A 39 -3.04 -10.83 9.18
N GLU A 40 -3.31 -9.90 8.27
CA GLU A 40 -4.08 -10.16 7.06
C GLU A 40 -3.34 -11.12 6.15
N ALA A 41 -2.04 -10.94 5.94
CA ALA A 41 -1.32 -11.88 5.09
C ALA A 41 -1.03 -13.24 5.73
N MET A 42 -1.02 -13.36 7.06
CA MET A 42 -1.06 -14.68 7.71
C MET A 42 -2.39 -15.41 7.42
N HIS A 43 -3.52 -14.68 7.42
CA HIS A 43 -4.79 -15.25 6.98
C HIS A 43 -4.77 -15.60 5.50
N THR A 44 -4.32 -14.69 4.63
CA THR A 44 -4.22 -14.96 3.19
C THR A 44 -3.32 -16.16 2.90
N ALA A 45 -2.18 -16.29 3.59
CA ALA A 45 -1.30 -17.44 3.47
C ALA A 45 -2.00 -18.73 3.89
N ARG A 46 -2.70 -18.72 5.03
CA ARG A 46 -3.47 -19.87 5.50
C ARG A 46 -4.60 -20.26 4.54
N ASP A 47 -5.38 -19.30 4.07
CA ASP A 47 -6.55 -19.52 3.19
C ASP A 47 -6.12 -20.09 1.83
N ASN A 48 -4.94 -19.70 1.35
CA ASN A 48 -4.34 -20.20 0.10
C ASN A 48 -3.42 -21.42 0.32
N GLY A 49 -3.29 -21.93 1.55
CA GLY A 49 -2.41 -23.07 1.87
C GLY A 49 -0.93 -22.81 1.59
N LEU A 50 -0.48 -21.56 1.70
CA LEU A 50 0.90 -21.16 1.46
C LEU A 50 1.78 -21.57 2.65
N VAL A 51 2.75 -22.44 2.39
CA VAL A 51 3.77 -22.85 3.36
C VAL A 51 5.11 -22.15 3.16
N ASP A 52 5.39 -21.69 1.94
CA ASP A 52 6.61 -20.96 1.57
C ASP A 52 6.24 -19.57 1.04
N PHE A 53 6.26 -18.58 1.93
CA PHE A 53 5.92 -17.19 1.61
C PHE A 53 6.89 -16.18 2.25
N GLU A 54 7.05 -15.03 1.60
CA GLU A 54 7.83 -13.89 2.07
C GLU A 54 6.92 -12.67 2.27
N PHE A 55 7.34 -11.78 3.18
CA PHE A 55 6.72 -10.49 3.44
C PHE A 55 7.66 -9.34 3.07
N GLY A 56 7.15 -8.37 2.31
CA GLY A 56 7.86 -7.14 1.98
C GLY A 56 6.95 -5.92 1.99
N ALA A 57 7.55 -4.74 1.91
CA ALA A 57 6.83 -3.50 1.58
C ALA A 57 6.95 -3.25 0.07
N GLU A 58 5.86 -2.83 -0.56
CA GLU A 58 5.90 -2.25 -1.91
C GLU A 58 6.62 -0.89 -1.79
N THR A 59 7.87 -0.83 -2.28
CA THR A 59 8.71 0.38 -2.33
C THR A 59 8.46 1.20 -3.57
#